data_AF-A0A6C0C1A1-F1
#
_entry.id   AF-A0A6C0C1A1-F1
#
_cell.length_a   1.000
_cell.length_b   1.000
_cell.length_c   1.000
_cell.angle_alpha   90.00
_cell.angle_beta   90.00
_cell.angle_gamma   90.00
#
_symmetry.space_group_name_H-M   'P 1'
#
loop_
_entity.id
_entity.type
_entity.pdbx_description
1 polymer ?
#
loop_
_entity_poly.entity_id
_entity_poly.type
_entity_poly.pdbx_seq_one_letter_code
_entity_poly.pdbx_strand_id
1 'polypeptide(L)'
;MSVNMEVTEKPKSQETEPDVPSDLNEPQIPESAKQRPLLVDIPVTDDTAALNLMVGFLNVAQRRGAFNFRESGKIGECIQRFVRQPTPEQVAAALESQNATVAAAAAAETTN
;
A
#
# COMPACT_ATOMS: atom_id res chain seq x y z
N MET A 1 49.72 -44.81 52.12
CA MET A 1 49.69 -44.22 50.77
C MET A 1 48.92 -42.92 50.90
N SER A 2 49.61 -41.82 51.21
CA SER A 2 50.32 -40.97 50.23
C SER A 2 49.28 -40.30 49.33
N VAL A 3 48.76 -39.16 49.78
CA VAL A 3 49.13 -37.76 49.42
C VAL A 3 48.38 -37.26 48.20
N ASN A 4 47.80 -36.06 48.33
CA ASN A 4 48.05 -34.87 47.49
C ASN A 4 47.27 -33.71 48.14
N MET A 5 47.96 -32.67 48.66
CA MET A 5 48.42 -31.47 47.95
C MET A 5 47.24 -30.57 47.52
N GLU A 6 47.21 -29.25 47.67
CA GLU A 6 48.17 -28.24 48.15
C GLU A 6 47.41 -26.89 48.12
N VAL A 7 47.71 -25.98 49.07
CA VAL A 7 47.77 -24.49 48.95
C VAL A 7 46.53 -23.79 48.39
N THR A 8 45.74 -23.10 49.24
CA THR A 8 45.91 -21.68 49.61
C THR A 8 45.87 -20.75 48.39
N GLU A 9 44.78 -20.01 48.23
CA GLU A 9 44.80 -18.55 48.39
C GLU A 9 43.37 -18.00 48.32
N LYS A 10 43.07 -17.11 49.27
CA LYS A 10 41.88 -16.26 49.27
C LYS A 10 42.41 -14.82 49.21
N PRO A 11 41.96 -13.99 48.26
CA PRO A 11 41.75 -12.59 48.54
C PRO A 11 40.25 -12.31 48.66
N LYS A 12 39.98 -11.56 49.72
CA LYS A 12 38.72 -11.03 50.18
C LYS A 12 38.28 -9.85 49.30
N SER A 13 36.96 -9.64 49.26
CA SER A 13 36.24 -8.40 48.89
C SER A 13 35.66 -8.36 47.49
N GLN A 14 34.38 -8.69 47.33
CA GLN A 14 33.35 -7.64 47.34
C GLN A 14 31.97 -8.23 47.58
N GLU A 15 31.22 -7.48 48.38
CA GLU A 15 29.92 -7.75 48.97
C GLU A 15 28.85 -7.23 48.00
N THR A 16 27.91 -8.11 47.62
CA THR A 16 26.46 -7.83 47.48
C THR A 16 25.74 -9.12 47.05
N GLU A 17 25.07 -9.79 47.98
CA GLU A 17 23.83 -10.55 47.74
C GLU A 17 22.64 -9.54 47.67
N PRO A 18 21.43 -9.83 47.15
CA PRO A 18 20.83 -11.18 47.04
C PRO A 18 20.00 -11.48 45.76
N ASP A 19 19.80 -12.80 45.55
CA ASP A 19 18.55 -13.49 45.16
C ASP A 19 17.64 -12.85 44.09
N VAL A 20 17.66 -13.45 42.89
CA VAL A 20 16.64 -13.27 41.86
C VAL A 20 15.51 -14.29 42.07
N PRO A 21 14.34 -13.92 42.61
CA PRO A 21 13.15 -14.74 42.39
C PRO A 21 12.72 -14.55 40.93
N SER A 22 12.65 -15.69 40.24
CA SER A 22 12.02 -15.87 38.95
C SER A 22 10.57 -15.39 39.01
N ASP A 23 10.31 -14.16 38.57
CA ASP A 23 8.96 -13.72 38.22
C ASP A 23 8.89 -13.48 36.71
N LEU A 24 8.30 -14.48 36.07
CA LEU A 24 7.62 -14.49 34.79
C LEU A 24 7.79 -13.25 33.90
N ASN A 25 8.76 -13.38 33.00
CA ASN A 25 8.91 -12.67 31.73
C ASN A 25 7.55 -12.22 31.14
N GLU A 26 7.23 -10.95 31.35
CA GLU A 26 6.17 -10.20 30.69
C GLU A 26 6.30 -10.40 29.16
N PRO A 27 5.21 -10.65 28.41
CA PRO A 27 5.29 -10.79 26.96
C PRO A 27 5.82 -9.50 26.38
N GLN A 28 7.07 -9.51 25.89
CA GLN A 28 7.59 -8.43 25.08
C GLN A 28 6.74 -8.33 23.81
N ILE A 29 5.82 -7.36 23.80
CA ILE A 29 5.12 -6.93 22.59
C ILE A 29 6.22 -6.42 21.65
N PRO A 30 6.45 -7.06 20.49
CA PRO A 30 7.53 -6.63 19.61
C PRO A 30 7.31 -5.19 19.14
N GLU A 31 8.32 -4.35 19.37
CA GLU A 31 8.40 -2.98 18.89
C GLU A 31 8.17 -2.90 17.37
N SER A 32 7.27 -2.00 16.98
CA SER A 32 7.12 -1.44 15.63
C SER A 32 6.66 -2.40 14.53
N ALA A 33 5.39 -2.79 14.61
CA ALA A 33 4.59 -2.85 13.38
C ALA A 33 4.54 -1.43 12.80
N LYS A 34 5.55 -1.01 12.01
CA LYS A 34 5.43 0.15 11.11
C LYS A 34 4.20 -0.11 10.26
N GLN A 35 3.08 0.49 10.66
CA GLN A 35 1.81 0.36 9.97
C GLN A 35 2.06 0.85 8.56
N ARG A 36 2.10 -0.09 7.60
CA ARG A 36 2.15 0.31 6.20
C ARG A 36 0.88 1.12 5.96
N PRO A 37 1.01 2.36 5.43
CA PRO A 37 -0.16 3.17 5.17
C PRO A 37 -1.10 2.40 4.24
N LEU A 38 -2.40 2.53 4.49
CA LEU A 38 -3.39 1.93 3.61
C LEU A 38 -3.26 2.57 2.22
N LEU A 39 -3.35 1.75 1.17
CA LEU A 39 -3.22 2.22 -0.22
C LEU A 39 -4.21 3.36 -0.55
N VAL A 40 -5.39 3.36 0.08
CA VAL A 40 -6.42 4.40 -0.09
C VAL A 40 -6.00 5.77 0.46
N ASP A 41 -5.07 5.81 1.40
CA ASP A 41 -4.66 7.05 2.08
C ASP A 41 -3.41 7.68 1.43
N ILE A 42 -2.79 6.98 0.47
CA ILE A 42 -1.63 7.50 -0.28
C ILE A 42 -2.12 8.46 -1.37
N PRO A 43 -1.59 9.68 -1.44
CA PRO A 43 -1.98 10.65 -2.47
C PRO A 43 -1.48 10.23 -3.87
N VAL A 44 -2.28 10.51 -4.90
CA VAL A 44 -1.93 10.27 -6.31
C VAL A 44 -1.30 11.55 -6.88
N THR A 45 0.00 11.75 -6.65
CA THR A 45 0.71 12.99 -7.03
C THR A 45 1.17 12.99 -8.48
N ASP A 46 1.72 11.86 -8.92
CA ASP A 46 2.41 11.69 -10.19
C ASP A 46 2.06 10.35 -10.87
N ASP A 47 2.43 10.21 -12.15
CA ASP A 47 2.18 8.98 -12.92
C ASP A 47 2.85 7.77 -12.28
N THR A 48 4.02 7.98 -11.67
CA THR A 48 4.78 6.88 -11.05
C THR A 48 4.12 6.44 -9.76
N ALA A 49 3.64 7.38 -8.95
CA ALA A 49 2.84 7.11 -7.75
C ALA A 49 1.53 6.39 -8.12
N ALA A 50 0.80 6.89 -9.12
CA ALA A 50 -0.42 6.26 -9.62
C ALA A 50 -0.19 4.81 -10.06
N LEU A 51 0.89 4.57 -10.82
CA LEU A 51 1.25 3.24 -11.29
C LEU A 51 1.57 2.29 -10.12
N ASN A 52 2.39 2.75 -9.17
CA ASN A 52 2.76 1.95 -7.99
C ASN A 52 1.53 1.60 -7.14
N LEU A 53 0.59 2.54 -7.00
CA LEU A 53 -0.70 2.33 -6.33
C LEU A 53 -1.57 1.30 -7.06
N MET A 54 -1.65 1.36 -8.39
CA MET A 54 -2.40 0.38 -9.18
C MET A 54 -1.83 -1.03 -8.99
N VAL A 55 -0.50 -1.20 -9.01
CA VAL A 55 0.14 -2.49 -8.72
C VAL A 55 -0.17 -2.95 -7.28
N GLY A 56 -0.16 -2.04 -6.32
CA GLY A 56 -0.60 -2.30 -4.95
C GLY A 56 -2.02 -2.85 -4.90
N PHE A 57 -2.98 -2.21 -5.57
CA PHE A 57 -4.37 -2.67 -5.62
C PHE A 57 -4.51 -4.01 -6.34
N LEU A 58 -3.74 -4.29 -7.39
CA LEU A 58 -3.76 -5.61 -8.05
C LEU A 58 -3.40 -6.74 -7.07
N ASN A 59 -2.43 -6.53 -6.18
CA ASN A 59 -2.11 -7.51 -5.14
C ASN A 59 -3.27 -7.73 -4.15
N VAL A 60 -4.05 -6.67 -3.87
CA VAL A 60 -5.25 -6.80 -3.05
C VAL A 60 -6.32 -7.60 -3.78
N ALA A 61 -6.55 -7.33 -5.08
CA ALA A 61 -7.48 -8.10 -5.90
C ALA A 61 -7.10 -9.58 -5.99
N GLN A 62 -5.81 -9.91 -6.09
CA GLN A 62 -5.37 -11.31 -6.09
C GLN A 62 -5.79 -12.07 -4.83
N ARG A 63 -5.78 -11.41 -3.67
CA ARG A 63 -6.08 -12.06 -2.38
C ARG A 63 -7.56 -12.24 -2.12
N ARG A 64 -8.40 -11.29 -2.53
CA ARG A 64 -9.84 -11.29 -2.18
C ARG A 64 -10.79 -11.15 -3.38
N GLY A 65 -10.27 -11.03 -4.60
CA GLY A 65 -11.04 -10.99 -5.85
C GLY A 65 -11.80 -9.70 -6.15
N ALA A 66 -11.99 -8.80 -5.17
CA ALA A 66 -12.80 -7.60 -5.32
C ALA A 66 -12.18 -6.37 -4.67
N PHE A 67 -12.69 -5.18 -4.99
CA PHE A 67 -12.36 -3.90 -4.36
C PHE A 67 -13.52 -3.41 -3.50
N ASN A 68 -13.22 -2.80 -2.36
CA ASN A 68 -14.20 -2.04 -1.60
C ASN A 68 -14.44 -0.66 -2.24
N PHE A 69 -15.47 0.04 -1.79
CA PHE A 69 -15.87 1.32 -2.39
C PHE A 69 -14.75 2.38 -2.37
N ARG A 70 -14.01 2.48 -1.26
CA ARG A 70 -12.92 3.47 -1.14
C ARG A 70 -11.77 3.18 -2.11
N GLU A 71 -11.43 1.90 -2.28
CA GLU A 71 -10.34 1.49 -3.18
C GLU A 71 -10.72 1.69 -4.64
N SER A 72 -11.96 1.36 -5.03
CA SER A 72 -12.46 1.62 -6.38
C SER A 72 -12.40 3.10 -6.74
N GLY A 73 -12.77 4.00 -5.81
CA GLY A 73 -12.63 5.45 -5.99
C GLY A 73 -11.17 5.85 -6.24
N LYS A 74 -10.24 5.30 -5.43
CA LYS A 74 -8.81 5.59 -5.57
C LYS A 74 -8.20 5.05 -6.86
N ILE A 75 -8.63 3.87 -7.30
CA ILE A 75 -8.25 3.29 -8.59
C ILE A 75 -8.71 4.20 -9.73
N GLY A 76 -9.92 4.77 -9.64
CA GLY A 76 -10.44 5.75 -10.60
C GLY A 76 -9.57 7.02 -10.71
N GLU A 77 -9.06 7.54 -9.60
CA GLU A 77 -8.10 8.66 -9.60
C GLU A 77 -6.79 8.28 -10.31
N CYS A 78 -6.27 7.07 -10.06
CA CYS A 78 -5.06 6.58 -10.71
C CYS A 78 -5.25 6.43 -12.23
N ILE A 79 -6.41 5.91 -12.67
CA ILE A 79 -6.72 5.73 -14.10
C ILE A 79 -6.85 7.08 -14.82
N GLN A 80 -7.51 8.06 -14.21
CA GLN A 80 -7.69 9.39 -14.81
C GLN A 80 -6.37 10.09 -15.15
N ARG A 81 -5.29 9.75 -14.43
CA ARG A 81 -3.93 10.24 -14.71
C ARG A 81 -3.38 9.73 -16.06
N PHE A 82 -3.79 8.54 -16.49
CA PHE A 82 -3.33 7.92 -17.74
C PHE A 82 -4.31 8.09 -18.90
N VAL A 83 -5.58 8.37 -18.62
CA VAL A 83 -6.57 8.69 -19.65
C VAL A 83 -6.35 10.13 -20.09
N ARG A 84 -6.00 10.35 -21.37
CA ARG A 84 -5.98 11.69 -21.95
C ARG A 84 -7.37 12.31 -21.79
N GLN A 85 -7.45 13.39 -21.02
CA GLN A 85 -8.63 14.24 -21.11
C GLN A 85 -8.64 14.84 -22.51
N PRO A 86 -9.74 14.68 -23.27
CA PRO A 86 -9.83 15.30 -24.57
C PRO A 86 -9.65 16.80 -24.37
N THR A 87 -8.71 17.40 -25.11
CA THR A 87 -8.54 18.85 -25.06
C THR A 87 -9.85 19.51 -25.49
N PRO A 88 -10.17 20.73 -25.05
CA PRO A 88 -11.37 21.44 -25.50
C PRO A 88 -11.50 21.48 -27.03
N GLU A 89 -10.37 21.50 -27.74
CA GLU A 89 -10.27 21.42 -29.19
C GLU A 89 -10.67 20.05 -29.76
N GLN A 90 -10.29 18.95 -29.10
CA GLN A 90 -10.72 17.59 -29.47
C GLN A 90 -12.20 17.35 -29.17
N VAL A 91 -12.74 17.96 -28.11
CA VAL A 91 -14.18 17.91 -27.81
C VAL A 91 -14.98 18.71 -28.84
N ALA A 92 -14.49 19.89 -29.24
CA ALA A 92 -15.10 20.70 -30.29
C ALA A 92 -15.10 19.98 -31.65
N ALA A 93 -13.97 19.38 -32.04
CA ALA A 93 -13.86 18.59 -33.28
C ALA A 93 -14.76 17.34 -33.29
N ALA A 94 -14.97 16.70 -32.13
CA ALA A 94 -15.85 15.55 -32.01
C ALA A 94 -17.34 15.93 -32.12
N LEU A 95 -17.75 17.08 -31.57
CA LEU A 95 -19.13 17.61 -31.70
C LEU A 95 -19.45 17.99 -33.15
N GLU A 96 -18.48 18.54 -33.88
CA GLU A 96 -18.65 18.91 -35.28
C GLU A 96 -18.80 17.67 -36.19
N SER A 97 -18.04 16.61 -35.90
CA SER A 97 -18.15 15.32 -36.60
C SER A 97 -19.47 14.58 -36.32
N GLN A 98 -20.04 14.77 -35.13
CA GLN A 98 -21.34 14.18 -34.79
C GLN A 98 -22.48 14.84 -35.57
N ASN A 99 -22.49 16.17 -35.70
CA ASN A 99 -23.53 16.90 -36.43
C ASN A 99 -23.60 16.57 -37.93
N ALA A 100 -22.46 16.29 -38.57
CA ALA A 100 -22.41 15.88 -39.98
C ALA A 100 -23.07 14.51 -40.23
N THR A 101 -23.04 13.61 -39.24
CA THR A 101 -23.59 12.25 -39.36
C THR A 101 -25.12 12.24 -39.20
N VAL A 102 -25.67 13.09 -38.33
CA VAL A 102 -27.13 13.20 -38.12
C VAL A 102 -27.84 13.82 -39.33
N ALA A 103 -27.17 14.73 -40.06
CA ALA A 103 -27.69 15.33 -41.29
C ALA A 103 -27.81 14.31 -42.44
N ALA A 104 -26.90 13.32 -42.52
CA ALA A 104 -26.97 12.27 -43.52
C ALA A 104 -28.08 11.24 -43.24
N ALA A 105 -28.38 10.98 -41.96
CA ALA A 105 -29.46 10.07 -41.56
C ALA A 105 -30.87 10.66 -41.86
N ALA A 106 -31.05 11.97 -41.69
CA ALA A 106 -32.34 12.63 -41.94
C ALA A 106 -32.75 12.65 -43.43
N ALA A 107 -31.81 12.54 -44.37
CA ALA A 107 -32.10 12.52 -45.79
C ALA A 107 -32.60 11.15 -46.32
N ALA A 108 -32.42 10.07 -45.54
CA ALA A 108 -32.78 8.71 -45.96
C ALA A 108 -34.24 8.32 -45.67
N GLU A 109 -34.98 9.07 -44.85
CA GLU A 109 -36.35 8.72 -44.43
C GLU A 109 -37.48 9.43 -45.21
N THR A 110 -37.19 10.30 -46.18
CA THR A 110 -38.24 11.07 -46.92
C THR A 110 -38.57 10.52 -48.31
N THR A 111 -38.12 9.32 -48.69
CA THR A 111 -38.56 8.68 -49.95
C THR A 111 -39.14 7.29 -49.68
N ASN A 112 -40.41 7.26 -49.29
CA ASN A 112 -41.29 6.11 -49.51
C ASN A 112 -42.73 6.61 -49.71
#